data_AF-A0A1Q5BUB6-F1
#
_entry.id   AF-A0A1Q5BUB6-F1
#
_cell.length_a   1.000
_cell.length_b   1.000
_cell.length_c   1.000
_cell.angle_alpha   90.00
_cell.angle_beta   90.00
_cell.angle_gamma   90.00
#
_symmetry.space_group_name_H-M   'P 1'
#
loop_
_entity.id
_entity.type
_entity.pdbx_description
1 polymer ?
#
loop_
_entity_poly.entity_id
_entity_poly.type
_entity_poly.pdbx_seq_one_letter_code
_entity_poly.pdbx_strand_id
1 'polypeptide(L)'
;MDNLATVRAQEYEKTYTELIEVAARLDMLRRLAGNAVDAHATAAMHAVRFAATILWPVTPEGTPPPGFRHDTAWQVQLIANWREAALGVGAFEPERPALHLVRDDQP
;
A
#
# COMPACT_ATOMS: atom_id res chain seq x y z
N MET A 1 29.62 15.94 -7.94
CA MET A 1 28.39 15.26 -8.40
C MET A 1 28.14 13.98 -7.61
N ASP A 2 29.19 13.26 -7.23
CA ASP A 2 29.13 12.02 -6.43
C ASP A 2 28.33 12.13 -5.12
N ASN A 3 28.41 13.26 -4.41
CA ASN A 3 27.69 13.44 -3.15
C ASN A 3 26.15 13.39 -3.34
N LEU A 4 25.60 13.95 -4.42
CA LEU A 4 24.16 13.92 -4.68
C LEU A 4 23.66 12.53 -5.08
N ALA A 5 24.47 11.77 -5.83
CA ALA A 5 24.16 10.40 -6.19
C ALA A 5 24.17 9.48 -4.95
N THR A 6 25.16 9.66 -4.07
CA THR A 6 25.25 8.94 -2.79
C THR A 6 24.06 9.25 -1.88
N VAL A 7 23.72 10.53 -1.70
CA VAL A 7 22.55 10.93 -0.89
C VAL A 7 21.27 10.35 -1.48
N ARG A 8 21.09 10.41 -2.81
CA ARG A 8 19.91 9.83 -3.46
C ARG A 8 19.83 8.31 -3.23
N ALA A 9 20.94 7.59 -3.33
CA ALA A 9 20.98 6.15 -3.10
C ALA A 9 20.64 5.79 -1.64
N GLN A 10 21.14 6.56 -0.68
CA GLN A 10 20.82 6.41 0.75
C GLN A 10 19.34 6.67 1.04
N GLU A 11 18.75 7.71 0.43
CA GLU A 11 17.32 7.99 0.57
C GLU A 11 16.45 6.89 -0.04
N TYR A 12 16.86 6.29 -1.17
CA TYR A 12 16.18 5.12 -1.72
C TYR A 12 16.27 3.91 -0.80
N GLU A 13 17.44 3.63 -0.21
CA GLU A 13 17.63 2.54 0.75
C GLU A 13 16.75 2.72 1.99
N LYS A 14 16.71 3.93 2.54
CA LYS A 14 15.88 4.27 3.69
C LYS A 14 14.40 4.10 3.37
N THR A 15 13.94 4.68 2.25
CA THR A 15 12.54 4.57 1.81
C THR A 15 12.16 3.11 1.59
N TYR A 16 13.02 2.34 0.93
CA TYR A 16 12.81 0.91 0.70
C TYR A 16 12.65 0.15 2.02
N THR A 17 13.56 0.37 2.98
CA THR A 17 13.52 -0.27 4.31
C THR A 17 12.22 0.07 5.05
N GLU A 18 11.82 1.33 5.05
CA GLU A 18 10.57 1.78 5.67
C GLU A 18 9.34 1.10 5.04
N LEU A 19 9.30 0.94 3.71
CA LEU A 19 8.22 0.23 3.03
C LEU A 19 8.15 -1.25 3.43
N ILE A 20 9.30 -1.93 3.57
CA ILE A 20 9.33 -3.32 4.05
C ILE A 20 8.75 -3.42 5.47
N GLU A 21 9.14 -2.52 6.36
CA GLU A 21 8.63 -2.48 7.74
C GLU A 21 7.13 -2.15 7.80
N VAL A 22 6.65 -1.23 6.96
CA VAL A 22 5.21 -0.92 6.86
C VAL A 22 4.43 -2.13 6.34
N ALA A 23 4.94 -2.83 5.32
CA ALA A 23 4.30 -4.03 4.80
C ALA A 23 4.17 -5.13 5.87
N ALA A 24 5.20 -5.30 6.72
CA ALA A 24 5.16 -6.25 7.83
C ALA A 24 4.11 -5.86 8.88
N ARG A 25 4.03 -4.56 9.25
CA ARG A 25 3.00 -4.05 10.17
C ARG A 25 1.59 -4.22 9.63
N LEU A 26 1.37 -3.97 8.34
CA LEU A 26 0.06 -4.16 7.71
C LEU A 26 -0.33 -5.64 7.63
N ASP A 27 0.62 -6.55 7.38
CA ASP A 27 0.34 -7.99 7.43
C ASP A 27 -0.01 -8.45 8.86
N MET A 28 0.60 -7.86 9.89
CA MET A 28 0.21 -8.08 11.28
C MET A 28 -1.23 -7.60 11.54
N LEU A 29 -1.57 -6.37 11.15
CA LEU A 29 -2.93 -5.82 11.31
C LEU A 29 -3.98 -6.68 10.61
N ARG A 30 -3.70 -7.12 9.37
CA ARG A 30 -4.57 -8.02 8.62
C ARG A 30 -4.86 -9.32 9.37
N ARG A 31 -3.88 -9.87 10.10
CA ARG A 31 -4.04 -11.11 10.88
C ARG A 31 -4.82 -10.91 12.18
N LEU A 32 -4.82 -9.69 12.73
CA LEU A 32 -5.58 -9.37 13.95
C LEU A 32 -7.08 -9.31 13.72
N ALA A 33 -7.54 -9.18 12.47
CA ALA A 33 -8.96 -9.18 12.11
C ALA A 33 -9.65 -10.56 12.23
N GLY A 34 -8.94 -11.59 12.71
CA GLY A 34 -9.50 -12.90 13.01
C GLY A 34 -9.98 -13.65 11.76
N ASN A 35 -11.24 -14.08 11.75
CA ASN A 35 -11.83 -14.85 10.64
C ASN A 35 -12.22 -13.97 9.44
N ALA A 36 -12.18 -12.64 9.59
CA ALA A 36 -12.44 -11.69 8.53
C ALA A 36 -11.13 -11.13 7.98
N VAL A 37 -11.03 -10.96 6.67
CA VAL A 37 -9.91 -10.26 6.05
C VAL A 37 -10.15 -8.75 6.21
N ASP A 38 -9.29 -8.04 6.95
CA ASP A 38 -9.30 -6.58 6.94
C ASP A 38 -8.94 -6.09 5.52
N ALA A 39 -9.95 -5.63 4.79
CA ALA A 39 -9.81 -5.20 3.41
C ALA A 39 -8.87 -3.99 3.28
N HIS A 40 -8.88 -3.07 4.25
CA HIS A 40 -8.03 -1.87 4.23
C HIS A 40 -6.57 -2.23 4.47
N ALA A 41 -6.29 -3.03 5.52
CA ALA A 41 -4.94 -3.50 5.80
C ALA A 41 -4.39 -4.36 4.65
N THR A 42 -5.25 -5.18 4.02
CA THR A 42 -4.88 -6.02 2.87
C THR A 42 -4.54 -5.17 1.64
N ALA A 43 -5.39 -4.22 1.27
CA ALA A 43 -5.15 -3.35 0.12
C ALA A 43 -3.89 -2.50 0.30
N ALA A 44 -3.72 -1.89 1.48
CA ALA A 44 -2.53 -1.11 1.81
C ALA A 44 -1.26 -1.98 1.80
N MET A 45 -1.30 -3.19 2.35
CA MET A 45 -0.17 -4.11 2.36
C MET A 45 0.30 -4.42 0.93
N HIS A 46 -0.64 -4.72 0.03
CA HIS A 46 -0.31 -5.00 -1.36
C HIS A 46 0.25 -3.77 -2.09
N ALA A 47 -0.30 -2.56 -1.85
CA ALA A 47 0.24 -1.32 -2.42
C ALA A 47 1.68 -1.05 -1.97
N VAL A 48 1.98 -1.24 -0.68
CA VAL A 48 3.32 -1.02 -0.11
C VAL A 48 4.32 -2.06 -0.64
N ARG A 49 3.92 -3.34 -0.74
CA ARG A 49 4.75 -4.38 -1.35
C ARG A 49 5.06 -4.08 -2.83
N PHE A 50 4.09 -3.51 -3.55
CA PHE A 50 4.30 -3.09 -4.93
C PHE A 50 5.34 -1.96 -5.02
N ALA A 51 5.17 -0.93 -4.20
CA ALA A 51 6.10 0.21 -4.15
C ALA A 51 7.53 -0.24 -3.82
N ALA A 52 7.71 -1.11 -2.82
CA ALA A 52 9.02 -1.66 -2.46
C ALA A 52 9.63 -2.47 -3.62
N THR A 53 8.83 -3.22 -4.36
CA THR A 53 9.29 -3.98 -5.54
C THR A 53 9.77 -3.06 -6.66
N ILE A 54 9.08 -1.94 -6.90
CA ILE A 54 9.47 -0.95 -7.91
C ILE A 54 10.75 -0.22 -7.51
N LEU A 55 10.95 0.04 -6.21
CA LEU A 55 12.12 0.76 -5.72
C LEU A 55 13.39 -0.10 -5.63
N TRP A 56 13.26 -1.41 -5.41
CA TRP A 56 14.43 -2.28 -5.23
C TRP A 56 15.49 -2.20 -6.35
N PRO A 57 15.16 -2.08 -7.65
CA PRO A 57 16.19 -1.93 -8.69
C PRO A 57 17.02 -0.64 -8.62
N VAL A 58 16.58 0.37 -7.85
CA VAL A 58 17.29 1.65 -7.67
C VAL A 58 17.92 1.82 -6.28
N THR A 59 17.82 0.81 -5.42
CA THR A 59 18.54 0.80 -4.14
C THR A 59 20.03 0.49 -4.33
N PRO A 60 20.90 0.82 -3.36
CA PRO A 60 22.31 0.46 -3.41
C PRO A 60 22.56 -1.02 -3.69
N GLU A 61 23.71 -1.31 -4.29
CA GLU A 61 24.16 -2.69 -4.49
C GLU A 61 24.30 -3.41 -3.14
N GLY A 62 23.80 -4.65 -3.07
CA GLY A 62 23.79 -5.45 -1.84
C GLY A 62 22.53 -5.31 -0.98
N THR A 63 21.59 -4.40 -1.31
CA THR A 63 20.28 -4.36 -0.66
C THR A 63 19.51 -5.67 -0.93
N PRO A 64 19.06 -6.40 0.12
CA PRO A 64 18.39 -7.67 -0.06
C PRO A 64 17.05 -7.50 -0.78
N PRO A 65 16.60 -8.51 -1.55
CA PRO A 65 15.30 -8.47 -2.20
C PRO A 65 14.16 -8.37 -1.17
N PRO A 66 12.95 -7.96 -1.59
CA PRO A 66 11.86 -7.59 -0.67
C PRO A 66 11.35 -8.71 0.25
N GLY A 67 11.82 -9.94 0.10
CA GLY A 67 11.41 -11.10 0.90
C GLY A 67 10.01 -11.64 0.54
N PHE A 68 9.30 -10.97 -0.36
CA PHE A 68 8.11 -11.47 -1.04
C PHE A 68 8.41 -11.74 -2.51
N ARG A 69 7.53 -12.55 -3.14
CA ARG A 69 7.57 -12.83 -4.58
C ARG A 69 7.58 -11.49 -5.34
N HIS A 70 8.37 -11.36 -6.40
CA HIS A 70 8.63 -10.07 -7.07
C HIS A 70 8.80 -10.19 -8.59
N ASP A 71 8.54 -11.37 -9.17
CA ASP A 71 8.55 -11.57 -10.61
C ASP A 71 7.45 -10.76 -11.32
N THR A 72 7.65 -10.46 -12.60
CA THR A 72 6.72 -9.64 -13.41
C THR A 72 5.28 -10.17 -13.38
N ALA A 73 5.09 -11.48 -13.41
CA ALA A 73 3.76 -12.07 -13.33
C ALA A 73 3.10 -11.81 -11.97
N TRP A 74 3.88 -11.91 -10.89
CA TRP A 74 3.41 -11.51 -9.56
C TRP A 74 3.12 -10.01 -9.46
N GLN A 75 3.92 -9.13 -10.06
CA GLN A 75 3.66 -7.69 -10.07
C GLN A 75 2.33 -7.35 -10.78
N VAL A 76 2.05 -7.98 -11.93
CA VAL A 76 0.76 -7.86 -12.63
C VAL A 76 -0.39 -8.35 -11.76
N GLN A 77 -0.22 -9.49 -11.10
CA GLN A 77 -1.22 -10.01 -10.17
C GLN A 77 -1.44 -9.07 -8.98
N LEU A 78 -0.39 -8.42 -8.48
CA LEU A 78 -0.46 -7.50 -7.36
C LEU A 78 -1.24 -6.22 -7.72
N ILE A 79 -1.01 -5.68 -8.93
CA ILE A 79 -1.78 -4.54 -9.47
C ILE A 79 -3.25 -4.93 -9.62
N ALA A 80 -3.53 -6.12 -10.16
CA ALA A 80 -4.90 -6.63 -10.28
C ALA A 80 -5.56 -6.76 -8.90
N ASN A 81 -4.88 -7.38 -7.93
CA ASN A 81 -5.40 -7.55 -6.58
C ASN A 81 -5.64 -6.21 -5.87
N TRP A 82 -4.74 -5.23 -6.03
CA TRP A 82 -4.92 -3.89 -5.49
C TRP A 82 -6.14 -3.21 -6.12
N ARG A 83 -6.29 -3.29 -7.45
CA ARG A 83 -7.44 -2.73 -8.17
C ARG A 83 -8.75 -3.38 -7.70
N GLU A 84 -8.81 -4.70 -7.64
CA GLU A 84 -10.01 -5.41 -7.20
C GLU A 84 -10.34 -5.11 -5.73
N ALA A 85 -9.34 -5.05 -4.86
CA ALA A 85 -9.56 -4.66 -3.46
C ALA A 85 -10.06 -3.21 -3.33
N ALA A 86 -9.48 -2.27 -4.08
CA ALA A 86 -9.92 -0.88 -4.10
C ALA A 86 -11.36 -0.74 -4.63
N LEU A 87 -11.73 -1.52 -5.66
CA LEU A 87 -13.09 -1.53 -6.20
C LEU A 87 -14.09 -2.20 -5.26
N GLY A 88 -13.70 -3.29 -4.59
CA GLY A 88 -14.55 -4.01 -3.63
C GLY A 88 -14.82 -3.25 -2.33
N VAL A 89 -13.95 -2.30 -1.96
CA VAL A 89 -14.13 -1.39 -0.83
C VAL A 89 -15.10 -0.24 -1.15
N GLY A 90 -15.33 0.08 -2.43
CA GLY A 90 -16.10 1.24 -2.86
C GLY A 90 -15.27 2.53 -2.87
N ALA A 91 -15.93 3.69 -2.97
CA ALA A 91 -15.22 4.97 -2.92
C ALA A 91 -14.52 5.11 -1.55
N PHE A 92 -13.24 5.46 -1.54
CA PHE A 92 -12.49 5.84 -0.32
C PHE A 92 -13.03 7.10 0.38
N GLU A 93 -14.22 7.57 0.00
CA GLU A 93 -14.85 8.71 0.65
C GLU A 93 -15.38 8.27 2.02
N PRO A 94 -15.18 9.07 3.07
CA PRO A 94 -15.89 8.86 4.33
C PRO A 94 -17.40 8.83 4.04
N GLU A 95 -18.15 7.95 4.71
CA GLU A 95 -19.61 7.91 4.62
C GLU A 95 -20.15 9.34 4.75
N ARG A 96 -20.68 9.87 3.64
CA ARG A 96 -21.27 11.21 3.66
C ARG A 96 -22.46 11.15 4.60
N PRO A 97 -22.62 12.10 5.54
CA PRO A 97 -23.77 12.11 6.43
C PRO A 97 -25.04 12.08 5.57
N ALA A 98 -25.97 11.20 5.94
CA ALA A 98 -27.24 11.08 5.24
C ALA A 98 -27.93 12.46 5.23
N LEU A 99 -28.03 13.07 4.05
CA LEU A 99 -28.73 14.34 3.89
C LEU A 99 -30.23 14.05 4.03
N HIS A 100 -30.83 14.54 5.11
CA HIS A 100 -32.27 14.47 5.31
C HIS A 100 -32.94 15.69 4.68
N LEU A 101 -33.95 15.44 3.83
CA LEU A 101 -34.81 16.47 3.28
C LEU A 101 -35.67 17.05 4.41
N VAL A 102 -35.32 18.23 4.90
CA VAL A 102 -36.21 19.04 5.74
C VAL A 102 -37.19 19.73 4.80
N ARG A 103 -38.45 19.28 4.82
CA ARG A 103 -39.53 20.04 4.18
C ARG A 103 -39.97 21.14 5.15
N ASP A 104 -39.93 22.37 4.69
CA ASP A 104 -40.36 23.53 5.46
C ASP A 104 -41.88 23.61 5.36
N ASP A 105 -42.55 22.81 6.19
CA ASP A 105 -44.01 22.76 6.30
C ASP A 105 -44.46 23.84 7.30
N GLN A 106 -44.14 25.11 7.03
CA GLN A 106 -44.67 26.24 7.81
C GLN A 106 -46.01 26.71 7.20
N PRO A 107 -47.10 26.79 7.99
CA PRO A 107 -48.35 27.43 7.59
C PRO A 107 -48.24 28.96 7.52
#